data_AF-A0A9R0X107-F1
#
_entry.id   AF-A0A9R0X107-F1
#
_cell.length_a   1.000
_cell.length_b   1.000
_cell.length_c   1.000
_cell.angle_alpha   90.00
_cell.angle_beta   90.00
_cell.angle_gamma   90.00
#
_symmetry.space_group_name_H-M   'P 1'
#
loop_
_entity.id
_entity.type
_entity.pdbx_description
1 polymer ?
#
loop_
_entity_poly.entity_id
_entity_poly.type
_entity_poly.pdbx_seq_one_letter_code
_entity_poly.pdbx_strand_id
1 'polypeptide(L)'
;MLAVFDCCFSTETMDQFKYKNYLDSIVLQLREQFADSSLMVLNFRDEGKSLVSGLFSLYRITVKDYPCQYLGCPLLPLDIIIHFLRLSERWLMFEGKQNILLMHCEKGGWPVLAFMLAALLLYRKQYNGEQRTLDMVYKQAPKELLQMLTTLNPQPSHVRYLQYICRMDYALGLPTQPIPFTLDCVILRGVPNFDGVGGCRPIVRVYGQDILTLDRGRNALATPFKAKKHVRRYRQADNMPVKLNVGSCVQGDVVLECLHVDDGLENERLMFRVMFNTFFIQSHILQLNFEHIDVSWDADYRFTKNFKAESLMLNLMRLPKLHPVMMTTTMTTTVGMR
;
A
#
# COMPACT_ATOMS: atom_id res chain seq x y z
N MET A 1 7.86 -12.47 -23.90
CA MET A 1 8.13 -13.40 -22.77
C MET A 1 8.18 -12.61 -21.47
N LEU A 2 7.73 -13.20 -20.35
CA LEU A 2 7.82 -12.61 -19.00
C LEU A 2 8.64 -13.56 -18.12
N ALA A 3 9.65 -13.04 -17.42
CA ALA A 3 10.49 -13.83 -16.49
C ALA A 3 10.88 -13.02 -15.25
N VAL A 4 11.26 -13.71 -14.18
CA VAL A 4 11.75 -13.15 -12.92
C VAL A 4 13.17 -13.66 -12.70
N PHE A 5 14.07 -12.80 -12.24
CA PHE A 5 15.43 -13.23 -11.86
C PHE A 5 15.38 -14.13 -10.62
N ASP A 6 16.07 -15.28 -10.67
CA ASP A 6 16.09 -16.24 -9.57
C ASP A 6 16.80 -15.71 -8.31
N CYS A 7 17.70 -14.74 -8.47
CA CYS A 7 18.31 -14.04 -7.33
C CYS A 7 17.29 -13.33 -6.43
N CYS A 8 16.08 -13.04 -6.94
CA CYS A 8 15.00 -12.43 -6.15
C CYS A 8 14.43 -13.39 -5.08
N PHE A 9 14.65 -14.70 -5.23
CA PHE A 9 14.18 -15.72 -4.28
C PHE A 9 15.25 -16.10 -3.25
N SER A 10 16.44 -15.50 -3.31
CA SER A 10 17.58 -15.83 -2.43
C SER A 10 17.71 -14.86 -1.26
N THR A 11 18.14 -15.38 -0.11
CA THR A 11 18.57 -14.58 1.04
C THR A 11 20.05 -14.17 0.96
N GLU A 12 20.82 -14.78 0.06
CA GLU A 12 22.25 -14.56 -0.07
C GLU A 12 22.55 -13.21 -0.72
N THR A 13 23.40 -12.42 -0.07
CA THR A 13 23.90 -11.18 -0.65
C THR A 13 25.05 -11.48 -1.61
N MET A 14 24.86 -11.19 -2.89
CA MET A 14 25.93 -11.23 -3.87
C MET A 14 26.73 -9.93 -3.82
N ASP A 15 28.05 -10.04 -3.82
CA ASP A 15 28.92 -8.89 -4.10
C ASP A 15 28.78 -8.45 -5.57
N GLN A 16 29.29 -7.26 -5.88
CA GLN A 16 29.14 -6.66 -7.21
C GLN A 16 29.78 -7.51 -8.33
N PHE A 17 30.87 -8.23 -8.04
CA PHE A 17 31.56 -9.06 -9.03
C PHE A 17 30.77 -10.34 -9.32
N LYS A 18 30.30 -11.03 -8.29
CA LYS A 18 29.41 -12.19 -8.42
C LYS A 18 28.13 -11.84 -9.15
N TYR A 19 27.51 -10.71 -8.79
CA TYR A 19 26.29 -10.26 -9.43
C TYR A 19 26.50 -9.93 -10.91
N LYS A 20 27.64 -9.31 -11.26
CA LYS A 20 28.01 -9.07 -12.66
C LYS A 20 28.16 -10.39 -13.43
N ASN A 21 28.89 -11.37 -12.90
CA ASN A 21 29.08 -12.66 -13.56
C ASN A 21 27.74 -13.41 -13.75
N TYR A 22 26.85 -13.31 -12.77
CA TYR A 22 25.49 -13.83 -12.85
C TYR A 22 24.68 -13.15 -13.97
N LEU A 23 24.72 -11.82 -14.07
CA LEU A 23 24.08 -11.10 -15.18
C LEU A 23 24.70 -11.43 -16.54
N ASP A 24 26.04 -11.52 -16.62
CA ASP A 24 26.74 -11.91 -17.85
C ASP A 24 26.21 -13.25 -18.37
N SER A 25 26.04 -14.24 -17.48
CA SER A 25 25.51 -15.56 -17.83
C SER A 25 24.07 -15.50 -18.35
N ILE A 26 23.18 -14.78 -17.65
CA ILE A 26 21.77 -14.66 -18.06
C ILE A 26 21.63 -13.91 -19.38
N VAL A 27 22.34 -12.80 -19.54
CA VAL A 27 22.27 -12.00 -20.77
C VAL A 27 22.82 -12.78 -21.96
N LEU A 28 23.89 -13.56 -21.78
CA LEU A 28 24.42 -14.44 -22.82
C LEU A 28 23.36 -15.46 -23.26
N GLN A 29 22.75 -16.18 -22.31
CA GLN A 29 21.71 -17.17 -22.61
C GLN A 29 20.49 -16.56 -23.31
N LEU A 30 20.02 -15.39 -22.85
CA LEU A 30 18.89 -14.71 -23.47
C LEU A 30 19.20 -14.27 -24.90
N ARG A 31 20.43 -13.79 -25.16
CA ARG A 31 20.83 -13.37 -26.51
C ARG A 31 21.07 -14.56 -27.44
N GLU A 32 21.58 -15.68 -26.94
CA GLU A 32 21.74 -16.90 -27.73
C GLU A 32 20.39 -17.50 -28.13
N GLN A 33 19.41 -17.52 -27.22
CA GLN A 33 18.08 -18.05 -27.49
C GLN A 33 17.18 -17.07 -28.26
N PHE A 34 17.37 -15.76 -28.04
CA PHE A 34 16.48 -14.71 -28.54
C PHE A 34 17.28 -13.54 -29.15
N ALA A 35 18.05 -13.80 -30.20
CA ALA A 35 19.04 -12.88 -30.80
C ALA A 35 18.49 -11.50 -31.19
N ASP A 36 17.24 -11.41 -31.64
CA ASP A 36 16.59 -10.16 -32.07
C ASP A 36 15.62 -9.58 -31.02
N SER A 37 15.65 -10.11 -29.80
CA SER A 37 14.74 -9.68 -28.74
C SER A 37 15.15 -8.34 -28.12
N SER A 38 14.15 -7.51 -27.81
CA SER A 38 14.37 -6.33 -26.97
C SER A 38 14.11 -6.71 -25.50
N LEU A 39 15.05 -6.35 -24.63
CA LEU A 39 15.00 -6.64 -23.20
C LEU A 39 14.62 -5.37 -22.42
N MET A 40 13.60 -5.50 -21.55
CA MET A 40 13.28 -4.51 -20.53
C MET A 40 13.34 -5.14 -19.15
N VAL A 41 13.99 -4.47 -18.21
CA VAL A 41 14.00 -4.83 -16.80
C VAL A 41 13.12 -3.85 -16.02
N LEU A 42 12.18 -4.40 -15.25
CA LEU A 42 11.42 -3.66 -14.25
C LEU A 42 12.02 -3.96 -12.88
N ASN A 43 12.73 -2.98 -12.32
CA ASN A 43 13.55 -3.14 -11.12
C ASN A 43 12.87 -2.51 -9.90
N PHE A 44 12.56 -3.31 -8.88
CA PHE A 44 12.05 -2.84 -7.60
C PHE A 44 13.21 -2.62 -6.63
N ARG A 45 13.66 -1.37 -6.53
CA ARG A 45 14.85 -0.98 -5.76
C ARG A 45 14.51 -0.45 -4.37
N ASP A 46 15.45 -0.60 -3.46
CA ASP A 46 15.39 0.04 -2.14
C ASP A 46 15.75 1.53 -2.23
N GLU A 47 15.42 2.30 -1.20
CA GLU A 47 15.72 3.73 -1.07
C GLU A 47 17.25 3.93 -0.92
N GLY A 48 17.97 3.91 -2.04
CA GLY A 48 19.43 4.06 -2.07
C GLY A 48 20.00 4.16 -3.48
N LYS A 49 21.33 4.35 -3.58
CA LYS A 49 22.03 4.23 -4.86
C LYS A 49 22.14 2.74 -5.22
N SER A 50 21.17 2.25 -6.00
CA SER A 50 21.20 0.91 -6.59
C SER A 50 22.46 0.71 -7.43
N LEU A 51 23.38 -0.15 -6.96
CA LEU A 51 24.55 -0.58 -7.73
C LEU A 51 24.14 -1.38 -8.98
N VAL A 52 22.94 -1.97 -8.93
CA VAL A 52 22.40 -2.90 -9.92
C VAL A 52 21.83 -2.18 -11.15
N SER A 53 21.14 -1.04 -10.96
CA SER A 53 20.54 -0.27 -12.06
C SER A 53 21.60 0.18 -13.10
N GLY A 54 22.81 0.53 -12.64
CA GLY A 54 23.94 0.86 -13.51
C GLY A 54 24.48 -0.32 -14.32
N LEU A 55 24.39 -1.55 -13.79
CA LEU A 55 24.90 -2.75 -14.48
C LEU A 55 24.05 -3.12 -15.68
N PHE A 56 22.72 -3.08 -15.57
CA PHE A 56 21.83 -3.39 -16.69
C PHE A 56 22.06 -2.48 -17.91
N SER A 57 22.44 -1.22 -17.67
CA SER A 57 22.75 -0.26 -18.73
C SER A 57 23.95 -0.70 -19.59
N LEU A 58 24.92 -1.41 -19.01
CA LEU A 58 26.08 -1.96 -19.75
C LEU A 58 25.66 -2.99 -20.80
N TYR A 59 24.54 -3.68 -20.58
CA TYR A 59 24.01 -4.69 -21.47
C TYR A 59 23.01 -4.14 -22.50
N ARG A 60 22.89 -2.81 -22.62
CA ARG A 60 21.91 -2.15 -23.49
C ARG A 60 20.46 -2.58 -23.20
N ILE A 61 20.18 -2.91 -21.95
CA ILE A 61 18.84 -3.30 -21.48
C ILE A 61 18.09 -2.04 -21.08
N THR A 62 16.83 -1.92 -21.46
CA THR A 62 15.98 -0.81 -21.00
C THR A 62 15.59 -1.06 -19.56
N VAL A 63 15.90 -0.14 -18.65
CA VAL A 63 15.60 -0.31 -17.22
C VAL A 63 14.53 0.68 -16.80
N LYS A 64 13.52 0.20 -16.08
CA LYS A 64 12.56 1.04 -15.38
C LYS A 64 12.59 0.71 -13.89
N ASP A 65 13.01 1.69 -13.11
CA ASP A 65 13.05 1.58 -11.65
C ASP A 65 11.68 1.92 -11.04
N TYR A 66 11.30 1.14 -10.03
CA TYR A 66 10.18 1.34 -9.13
C TYR A 66 10.66 1.24 -7.68
N PRO A 67 10.01 1.94 -6.73
CA PRO A 67 10.28 1.73 -5.32
C PRO A 67 9.87 0.31 -4.87
N CYS A 68 10.43 -0.16 -3.77
CA CYS A 68 10.08 -1.45 -3.16
C CYS A 68 9.07 -1.34 -2.00
N GLN A 69 8.59 -0.13 -1.68
CA GLN A 69 7.58 0.11 -0.65
C GLN A 69 6.93 1.50 -0.79
N TYR A 70 5.82 1.71 -0.06
CA TYR A 70 5.16 2.98 0.16
C TYR A 70 4.79 3.12 1.64
N LEU A 71 5.36 4.11 2.32
CA LEU A 71 5.06 4.41 3.73
C LEU A 71 5.17 3.17 4.64
N GLY A 72 6.24 2.36 4.43
CA GLY A 72 6.47 1.11 5.16
C GLY A 72 5.62 -0.08 4.72
N CYS A 73 4.64 0.11 3.83
CA CYS A 73 3.87 -0.97 3.23
C CYS A 73 4.62 -1.50 1.98
N PRO A 74 4.85 -2.81 1.84
CA PRO A 74 5.48 -3.39 0.65
C PRO A 74 4.42 -3.52 -0.48
N LEU A 75 3.87 -2.38 -0.87
CA LEU A 75 2.86 -2.19 -1.92
C LEU A 75 3.04 -0.78 -2.48
N LEU A 76 2.74 -0.57 -3.75
CA LEU A 76 2.92 0.73 -4.40
C LEU A 76 1.61 1.51 -4.51
N PRO A 77 1.67 2.85 -4.63
CA PRO A 77 0.51 3.67 -4.96
C PRO A 77 -0.16 3.21 -6.25
N LEU A 78 -1.49 3.38 -6.33
CA LEU A 78 -2.30 2.85 -7.41
C LEU A 78 -1.93 3.43 -8.78
N ASP A 79 -1.55 4.71 -8.83
CA ASP A 79 -1.09 5.37 -10.07
C ASP A 79 0.21 4.75 -10.62
N ILE A 80 1.16 4.42 -9.73
CA ILE A 80 2.39 3.71 -10.08
C ILE A 80 2.07 2.29 -10.56
N ILE A 81 1.13 1.60 -9.90
CA ILE A 81 0.71 0.26 -10.32
C ILE A 81 0.10 0.30 -11.73
N ILE A 82 -0.81 1.24 -11.98
CA ILE A 82 -1.44 1.39 -13.31
C ILE A 82 -0.41 1.75 -14.37
N HIS A 83 0.55 2.63 -14.06
CA HIS A 83 1.66 2.94 -14.95
C HIS A 83 2.45 1.67 -15.32
N PHE A 84 2.83 0.89 -14.32
CA PHE A 84 3.55 -0.36 -14.50
C PHE A 84 2.78 -1.34 -15.40
N LEU A 85 1.48 -1.54 -15.15
CA LEU A 85 0.65 -2.47 -15.92
C LEU A 85 0.58 -2.05 -17.40
N ARG A 86 0.31 -0.77 -17.66
CA ARG A 86 0.24 -0.22 -19.02
C ARG A 86 1.58 -0.29 -19.75
N LEU A 87 2.69 0.03 -19.06
CA LEU A 87 4.03 -0.06 -19.63
C LEU A 87 4.36 -1.51 -20.01
N SER A 88 4.11 -2.43 -19.08
CA SER A 88 4.38 -3.87 -19.26
C SER A 88 3.56 -4.46 -20.41
N GLU A 89 2.28 -4.13 -20.49
CA GLU A 89 1.41 -4.57 -21.58
C GLU A 89 1.88 -4.02 -22.93
N ARG A 90 2.13 -2.71 -23.04
CA ARG A 90 2.61 -2.09 -24.27
C ARG A 90 3.93 -2.69 -24.74
N TRP A 91 4.86 -2.95 -23.82
CA TRP A 91 6.13 -3.58 -24.15
C TRP A 91 5.92 -4.99 -24.71
N LEU A 92 5.10 -5.80 -24.03
CA LEU A 92 4.85 -7.19 -24.41
C LEU A 92 3.99 -7.35 -25.68
N MET A 93 3.16 -6.36 -26.02
CA MET A 93 2.27 -6.38 -27.19
C MET A 93 2.82 -5.64 -28.41
N PHE A 94 4.01 -5.03 -28.31
CA PHE A 94 4.59 -4.28 -29.42
C PHE A 94 4.88 -5.21 -30.61
N GLU A 95 4.19 -4.97 -31.72
CA GLU A 95 4.19 -5.84 -32.90
C GLU A 95 5.57 -5.90 -33.58
N GLY A 96 5.91 -7.06 -34.16
CA GLY A 96 7.09 -7.22 -35.02
C GLY A 96 8.41 -7.53 -34.30
N LYS A 97 8.44 -7.68 -32.96
CA LYS A 97 9.63 -8.10 -32.21
C LYS A 97 9.28 -9.07 -31.07
N GLN A 98 10.16 -10.03 -30.79
CA GLN A 98 10.06 -10.79 -29.55
C GLN A 98 10.53 -9.93 -28.37
N ASN A 99 9.61 -9.33 -27.63
CA ASN A 99 9.97 -8.53 -26.46
C ASN A 99 9.97 -9.38 -25.18
N ILE A 100 11.02 -9.22 -24.39
CA ILE A 100 11.21 -9.93 -23.13
C ILE A 100 11.13 -8.89 -22.00
N LEU A 101 10.26 -9.17 -21.04
CA LEU A 101 10.12 -8.39 -19.82
C LEU A 101 10.70 -9.20 -18.66
N LEU A 102 11.70 -8.64 -17.99
CA LEU A 102 12.38 -9.24 -16.86
C LEU A 102 12.01 -8.45 -15.60
N MET A 103 11.59 -9.14 -14.54
CA MET A 103 11.31 -8.51 -13.25
C MET A 103 12.44 -8.82 -12.27
N HIS A 104 12.96 -7.79 -11.63
CA HIS A 104 14.03 -7.87 -10.65
C HIS A 104 13.65 -7.09 -9.39
N CYS A 105 14.05 -7.54 -8.21
CA CYS A 105 13.96 -6.76 -7.00
C CYS A 105 15.25 -6.84 -6.19
N GLU A 106 15.57 -5.76 -5.52
CA GLU A 106 16.60 -5.75 -4.49
C GLU A 106 16.07 -6.38 -3.19
N LYS A 107 16.95 -6.50 -2.19
CA LYS A 107 16.61 -7.10 -0.89
C LYS A 107 15.40 -6.41 -0.28
N GLY A 108 14.41 -7.20 0.15
CA GLY A 108 13.15 -6.67 0.69
C GLY A 108 12.07 -6.36 -0.36
N GLY A 109 12.41 -6.30 -1.66
CA GLY A 109 11.45 -5.98 -2.71
C GLY A 109 10.60 -7.16 -3.22
N TRP A 110 10.89 -8.39 -2.80
CA TRP A 110 10.16 -9.58 -3.24
C TRP A 110 8.62 -9.48 -3.06
N PRO A 111 8.08 -9.04 -1.91
CA PRO A 111 6.62 -8.91 -1.76
C PRO A 111 5.99 -7.94 -2.76
N VAL A 112 6.65 -6.82 -3.06
CA VAL A 112 6.18 -5.89 -4.11
C VAL A 112 6.27 -6.56 -5.47
N LEU A 113 7.39 -7.18 -5.82
CA LEU A 113 7.56 -7.87 -7.09
C LEU A 113 6.48 -8.95 -7.28
N ALA A 114 6.21 -9.75 -6.25
CA ALA A 114 5.20 -10.79 -6.25
C ALA A 114 3.79 -10.23 -6.51
N PHE A 115 3.42 -9.15 -5.81
CA PHE A 115 2.17 -8.43 -6.07
C PHE A 115 2.09 -7.91 -7.51
N MET A 116 3.14 -7.23 -7.98
CA MET A 116 3.16 -6.61 -9.31
C MET A 116 3.10 -7.64 -10.44
N LEU A 117 3.73 -8.81 -10.23
CA LEU A 117 3.62 -9.94 -11.15
C LEU A 117 2.19 -10.51 -11.16
N ALA A 118 1.60 -10.76 -10.00
CA ALA A 118 0.21 -11.23 -9.91
C ALA A 118 -0.77 -10.23 -10.56
N ALA A 119 -0.57 -8.93 -10.34
CA ALA A 119 -1.35 -7.86 -10.96
C ALA A 119 -1.23 -7.89 -12.49
N LEU A 120 -0.02 -8.07 -13.04
CA LEU A 120 0.18 -8.15 -14.49
C LEU A 120 -0.50 -9.38 -15.10
N LEU A 121 -0.41 -10.53 -14.45
CA LEU A 121 -1.04 -11.78 -14.88
C LEU A 121 -2.57 -11.65 -14.93
N LEU A 122 -3.18 -11.02 -13.91
CA LEU A 122 -4.61 -10.75 -13.85
C LEU A 122 -5.05 -9.69 -14.86
N TYR A 123 -4.28 -8.61 -14.99
CA TYR A 123 -4.55 -7.52 -15.92
C TYR A 123 -4.57 -8.01 -17.38
N ARG A 124 -3.61 -8.87 -17.76
CA ARG A 124 -3.54 -9.54 -19.08
C ARG A 124 -4.54 -10.69 -19.25
N LYS A 125 -5.41 -10.94 -18.27
CA LYS A 125 -6.41 -12.03 -18.28
C LYS A 125 -5.81 -13.43 -18.48
N GLN A 126 -4.56 -13.64 -18.07
CA GLN A 126 -3.90 -14.95 -18.14
C GLN A 126 -4.33 -15.88 -17.01
N TYR A 127 -4.71 -15.29 -15.87
CA TYR A 127 -5.19 -15.98 -14.68
C TYR A 127 -6.48 -15.33 -14.18
N ASN A 128 -7.23 -16.07 -13.37
CA ASN A 128 -8.47 -15.63 -12.74
C ASN A 128 -8.42 -15.92 -11.23
N GLY A 129 -9.06 -15.04 -10.45
CA GLY A 129 -9.10 -15.12 -8.99
C GLY A 129 -7.87 -14.46 -8.36
N GLU A 130 -8.09 -13.35 -7.67
CA GLU A 130 -7.06 -12.48 -7.09
C GLU A 130 -6.21 -13.23 -6.06
N GLN A 131 -6.88 -13.84 -5.07
CA GLN A 131 -6.23 -14.59 -4.00
C GLN A 131 -5.40 -15.75 -4.56
N ARG A 132 -6.02 -16.58 -5.42
CA ARG A 132 -5.38 -17.77 -5.99
C ARG A 132 -4.13 -17.42 -6.79
N THR A 133 -4.19 -16.33 -7.56
CA THR A 133 -3.05 -15.89 -8.38
C THR A 133 -1.93 -15.36 -7.51
N LEU A 134 -2.25 -14.56 -6.47
CA LEU A 134 -1.26 -14.08 -5.51
C LEU A 134 -0.57 -15.24 -4.78
N ASP A 135 -1.33 -16.21 -4.29
CA ASP A 135 -0.81 -17.39 -3.58
C ASP A 135 0.15 -18.19 -4.46
N MET A 136 -0.17 -18.35 -5.75
CA MET A 136 0.68 -19.05 -6.72
C MET A 136 2.04 -18.36 -6.90
N VAL A 137 2.05 -17.02 -6.98
CA VAL A 137 3.29 -16.25 -7.12
C VAL A 137 4.09 -16.27 -5.83
N TYR A 138 3.43 -16.11 -4.68
CA TYR A 138 4.06 -16.17 -3.36
C TYR A 138 4.77 -17.52 -3.10
N LYS A 139 4.20 -18.63 -3.60
CA LYS A 139 4.79 -19.98 -3.50
C LYS A 139 6.08 -20.18 -4.29
N GLN A 140 6.48 -19.23 -5.14
CA GLN A 140 7.75 -19.28 -5.86
C GLN A 140 8.96 -18.99 -4.95
N ALA A 141 8.73 -18.38 -3.78
CA ALA A 141 9.77 -18.10 -2.78
C ALA A 141 9.56 -18.95 -1.51
N PRO A 142 10.64 -19.27 -0.77
CA PRO A 142 10.52 -19.86 0.56
C PRO A 142 9.67 -19.00 1.49
N LYS A 143 8.83 -19.63 2.32
CA LYS A 143 7.94 -18.90 3.24
C LYS A 143 8.72 -18.15 4.30
N GLU A 144 9.86 -18.70 4.70
CA GLU A 144 10.80 -18.14 5.66
C GLU A 144 11.39 -16.83 5.14
N LEU A 145 11.62 -16.72 3.82
CA LEU A 145 12.08 -15.47 3.20
C LEU A 145 11.06 -14.36 3.43
N LEU A 146 9.77 -14.62 3.25
CA LEU A 146 8.72 -13.61 3.43
C LEU A 146 8.65 -13.10 4.88
N GLN A 147 8.78 -14.00 5.85
CA GLN A 147 8.79 -13.67 7.28
C GLN A 147 10.03 -12.86 7.67
N MET A 148 11.16 -13.09 7.01
CA MET A 148 12.39 -12.32 7.20
C MET A 148 12.34 -10.93 6.55
N LEU A 149 11.66 -10.80 5.41
CA LEU A 149 11.59 -9.55 4.65
C LEU A 149 10.52 -8.58 5.16
N THR A 150 9.47 -9.08 5.83
CA THR A 150 8.32 -8.26 6.24
C THR A 150 7.89 -8.54 7.67
N THR A 151 7.69 -7.47 8.45
CA THR A 151 7.21 -7.56 9.84
C THR A 151 5.75 -8.03 9.93
N LEU A 152 4.93 -7.62 8.96
CA LEU A 152 3.54 -8.03 8.83
C LEU A 152 3.34 -8.81 7.54
N ASN A 153 2.39 -9.75 7.53
CA ASN A 153 1.88 -10.36 6.31
C ASN A 153 1.14 -9.31 5.46
N PRO A 154 1.66 -8.92 4.28
CA PRO A 154 1.05 -7.86 3.46
C PRO A 154 -0.06 -8.37 2.52
N GLN A 155 -0.30 -9.68 2.49
CA GLN A 155 -1.24 -10.29 1.54
C GLN A 155 -2.66 -9.68 1.60
N PRO A 156 -3.26 -9.36 2.76
CA PRO A 156 -4.59 -8.74 2.79
C PRO A 156 -4.65 -7.41 2.03
N SER A 157 -3.63 -6.55 2.18
CA SER A 157 -3.54 -5.31 1.41
C SER A 157 -3.25 -5.54 -0.06
N HIS A 158 -2.42 -6.53 -0.41
CA HIS A 158 -2.21 -6.94 -1.81
C HIS A 158 -3.50 -7.40 -2.48
N VAL A 159 -4.25 -8.30 -1.85
CA VAL A 159 -5.52 -8.83 -2.37
C VAL A 159 -6.53 -7.70 -2.59
N ARG A 160 -6.62 -6.74 -1.66
CA ARG A 160 -7.48 -5.56 -1.83
C ARG A 160 -7.11 -4.77 -3.09
N TYR A 161 -5.83 -4.54 -3.34
CA TYR A 161 -5.38 -3.81 -4.53
C TYR A 161 -5.53 -4.63 -5.81
N LEU A 162 -5.38 -5.95 -5.76
CA LEU A 162 -5.71 -6.82 -6.89
C LEU A 162 -7.21 -6.73 -7.23
N GLN A 163 -8.09 -6.70 -6.23
CA GLN A 163 -9.53 -6.51 -6.45
C GLN A 163 -9.83 -5.13 -7.07
N TYR A 164 -9.11 -4.08 -6.66
CA TYR A 164 -9.19 -2.77 -7.31
C TYR A 164 -8.84 -2.86 -8.80
N ILE A 165 -7.71 -3.50 -9.12
CA ILE A 165 -7.22 -3.70 -10.49
C ILE A 165 -8.21 -4.50 -11.34
N CYS A 166 -8.76 -5.59 -10.82
CA CYS A 166 -9.71 -6.43 -11.53
C CYS A 166 -11.06 -5.74 -11.78
N ARG A 167 -11.48 -4.82 -10.89
CA ARG A 167 -12.73 -4.07 -11.01
C ARG A 167 -12.63 -2.81 -11.87
N MET A 168 -11.42 -2.31 -12.13
CA MET A 168 -11.25 -1.13 -12.96
C MET A 168 -11.64 -1.42 -14.40
N ASP A 169 -12.61 -0.65 -14.91
CA ASP A 169 -12.90 -0.62 -16.33
C ASP A 169 -11.93 0.33 -17.04
N TYR A 170 -10.92 -0.25 -17.68
CA TYR A 170 -9.90 0.50 -18.40
C TYR A 170 -10.42 1.12 -19.70
N ALA A 171 -11.58 0.68 -20.22
CA ALA A 171 -12.16 1.18 -21.45
C ALA A 171 -13.00 2.45 -21.25
N LEU A 172 -13.58 2.65 -20.06
CA LEU A 172 -14.43 3.80 -19.74
C LEU A 172 -13.68 5.08 -19.32
N GLY A 173 -12.35 5.03 -19.29
CA GLY A 173 -11.52 6.12 -18.76
C GLY A 173 -11.51 6.09 -17.23
N LEU A 174 -10.31 5.95 -16.66
CA LEU A 174 -10.14 5.81 -15.22
C LEU A 174 -10.55 7.12 -14.53
N PRO A 175 -11.42 7.13 -13.52
CA PRO A 175 -11.57 8.30 -12.66
C PRO A 175 -10.33 8.32 -11.76
N THR A 176 -9.26 8.96 -12.26
CA THR A 176 -7.97 9.06 -11.56
C THR A 176 -7.99 10.07 -10.43
N GLN A 177 -9.10 10.78 -10.21
CA GLN A 177 -9.18 11.77 -9.15
C GLN A 177 -9.52 11.08 -7.83
N PRO A 178 -8.56 11.02 -6.90
CA PRO A 178 -8.84 10.41 -5.62
C PRO A 178 -9.84 11.26 -4.85
N ILE A 179 -10.78 10.59 -4.17
CA ILE A 179 -11.87 11.27 -3.49
C ILE A 179 -11.38 11.69 -2.10
N PRO A 180 -11.47 12.99 -1.73
CA PRO A 180 -11.05 13.45 -0.42
C PRO A 180 -12.04 13.01 0.66
N PHE A 181 -11.52 12.40 1.74
CA PHE A 181 -12.30 12.01 2.90
C PHE A 181 -11.70 12.56 4.20
N THR A 182 -12.55 12.79 5.20
CA THR A 182 -12.13 12.91 6.59
C THR A 182 -12.31 11.55 7.26
N LEU A 183 -11.21 10.94 7.68
CA LEU A 183 -11.20 9.77 8.55
C LEU A 183 -11.52 10.21 9.98
N ASP A 184 -12.79 10.05 10.37
CA ASP A 184 -13.30 10.52 11.67
C ASP A 184 -12.77 9.65 12.82
N CYS A 185 -12.99 8.34 12.73
CA CYS A 185 -12.57 7.40 13.76
C CYS A 185 -12.35 5.98 13.24
N VAL A 186 -11.64 5.18 14.03
CA VAL A 186 -11.56 3.72 13.90
C VAL A 186 -12.29 3.09 15.08
N ILE A 187 -13.20 2.16 14.81
CA ILE A 187 -13.93 1.39 15.82
C ILE A 187 -13.38 -0.03 15.83
N LEU A 188 -12.84 -0.47 16.96
CA LEU A 188 -12.43 -1.86 17.16
C LEU A 188 -13.53 -2.61 17.91
N ARG A 189 -13.98 -3.74 17.35
CA ARG A 189 -14.90 -4.69 17.98
C ARG A 189 -14.12 -5.96 18.29
N GLY A 190 -14.21 -6.42 19.53
CA GLY A 190 -13.36 -7.48 20.07
C GLY A 190 -11.95 -6.97 20.33
N VAL A 191 -11.67 -6.56 21.57
CA VAL A 191 -10.33 -6.05 21.94
C VAL A 191 -9.28 -7.15 21.78
N PRO A 192 -8.14 -6.93 21.11
CA PRO A 192 -7.06 -7.92 21.06
C PRO A 192 -6.16 -7.87 22.31
N ASN A 193 -5.45 -8.97 22.60
CA ASN A 193 -4.54 -9.10 23.74
C ASN A 193 -3.10 -8.73 23.34
N PHE A 194 -2.72 -7.50 23.64
CA PHE A 194 -1.38 -6.97 23.38
C PHE A 194 -0.60 -6.61 24.65
N ASP A 195 -1.28 -6.51 25.80
CA ASP A 195 -0.64 -6.25 27.11
C ASP A 195 -0.32 -7.52 27.92
N GLY A 196 -0.67 -8.71 27.41
CA GLY A 196 -0.40 -9.99 28.06
C GLY A 196 -1.41 -10.40 29.13
N VAL A 197 -2.34 -9.52 29.50
CA VAL A 197 -3.38 -9.75 30.52
C VAL A 197 -4.79 -9.51 29.97
N GLY A 198 -4.98 -9.68 28.66
CA GLY A 198 -6.29 -9.66 28.01
C GLY A 198 -6.78 -8.26 27.64
N GLY A 199 -5.89 -7.35 27.23
CA GLY A 199 -6.26 -6.02 26.77
C GLY A 199 -5.24 -5.35 25.87
N CYS A 200 -5.52 -4.08 25.54
CA CYS A 200 -4.59 -3.22 24.83
C CYS A 200 -4.82 -1.74 25.15
N ARG A 201 -3.85 -0.90 24.77
CA ARG A 201 -3.90 0.57 24.76
C ARG A 201 -3.67 1.04 23.33
N PRO A 202 -4.72 1.07 22.50
CA PRO A 202 -4.58 1.28 21.08
C PRO A 202 -4.45 2.77 20.75
N ILE A 203 -3.58 3.06 19.80
CA ILE A 203 -3.44 4.36 19.12
C ILE A 203 -3.50 4.14 17.61
N VAL A 204 -3.94 5.16 16.87
CA VAL A 204 -4.02 5.09 15.40
C VAL A 204 -3.04 6.10 14.80
N ARG A 205 -2.31 5.65 13.78
CA ARG A 205 -1.54 6.50 12.88
C ARG A 205 -2.06 6.35 11.47
N VAL A 206 -2.08 7.46 10.75
CA VAL A 206 -2.57 7.52 9.38
C VAL A 206 -1.53 8.24 8.57
N TYR A 207 -1.13 7.64 7.47
CA TYR A 207 -0.19 8.18 6.51
C TYR A 207 -0.82 8.19 5.13
N GLY A 208 -0.53 9.23 4.35
CA GLY A 208 -1.08 9.41 3.01
C GLY A 208 -0.94 10.86 2.58
N GLN A 209 -1.53 11.21 1.44
CA GLN A 209 -1.54 12.58 0.97
C GLN A 209 -2.58 13.40 1.74
N ASP A 210 -2.12 14.39 2.51
CA ASP A 210 -3.00 15.35 3.19
C ASP A 210 -3.40 16.47 2.24
N ILE A 211 -4.70 16.77 2.26
CA ILE A 211 -5.33 17.83 1.46
C ILE A 211 -5.01 19.20 2.06
N LEU A 212 -4.76 19.29 3.37
CA LEU A 212 -4.56 20.55 4.08
C LEU A 212 -3.13 21.11 3.97
N THR A 213 -2.15 20.30 3.57
CA THR A 213 -0.73 20.72 3.42
C THR A 213 -0.24 20.66 1.97
N LEU A 214 -1.13 20.88 1.00
CA LEU A 214 -0.82 20.86 -0.45
C LEU A 214 0.36 21.78 -0.84
N ASP A 215 0.76 22.71 0.02
CA ASP A 215 1.82 23.71 -0.20
C ASP A 215 3.22 23.33 0.34
N ARG A 216 3.38 22.18 1.01
CA ARG A 216 4.71 21.65 1.41
C ARG A 216 4.85 20.21 0.92
N GLY A 217 5.57 20.04 -0.18
CA GLY A 217 5.62 18.82 -0.98
C GLY A 217 5.78 17.51 -0.21
N ARG A 218 5.20 16.43 -0.77
CA ARG A 218 5.38 14.96 -0.56
C ARG A 218 5.89 14.43 0.80
N ASN A 219 5.75 15.18 1.88
CA ASN A 219 6.16 14.76 3.21
C ASN A 219 4.95 14.11 3.87
N ALA A 220 5.04 12.79 4.03
CA ALA A 220 4.05 12.00 4.74
C ALA A 220 3.81 12.61 6.13
N LEU A 221 2.58 13.04 6.38
CA LEU A 221 2.18 13.43 7.72
C LEU A 221 1.97 12.17 8.53
N ALA A 222 2.87 11.91 9.47
CA ALA A 222 2.44 11.30 10.72
C ALA A 222 1.67 12.40 11.47
N THR A 223 0.37 12.23 11.71
CA THR A 223 -0.35 13.13 12.61
C THR A 223 0.41 13.22 13.94
N PRO A 224 0.90 14.41 14.37
CA PRO A 224 1.59 14.54 15.64
C PRO A 224 0.60 14.22 16.76
N PHE A 225 0.86 13.13 17.46
CA PHE A 225 0.02 12.64 18.53
C PHE A 225 -0.03 13.67 19.67
N LYS A 226 -1.21 14.21 19.97
CA LYS A 226 -1.42 15.05 21.16
C LYS A 226 -1.11 14.21 22.40
N ALA A 227 -0.05 14.59 23.11
CA ALA A 227 0.36 14.16 24.45
C ALA A 227 0.03 12.68 24.82
N LYS A 228 1.06 11.82 24.81
CA LYS A 228 1.05 10.44 25.33
C LYS A 228 0.45 10.29 26.75
N LYS A 229 0.22 11.36 27.49
CA LYS A 229 -0.05 11.36 28.94
C LYS A 229 -1.28 10.56 29.38
N HIS A 230 -2.27 10.26 28.52
CA HIS A 230 -3.45 9.48 28.91
C HIS A 230 -4.01 8.55 27.81
N VAL A 231 -3.24 7.54 27.36
CA VAL A 231 -3.80 6.47 26.49
C VAL A 231 -4.64 5.50 27.33
N ARG A 232 -5.95 5.42 27.05
CA ARG A 232 -6.89 4.53 27.76
C ARG A 232 -6.59 3.05 27.46
N ARG A 233 -6.57 2.24 28.52
CA ARG A 233 -6.55 0.77 28.42
C ARG A 233 -7.97 0.24 28.22
N TYR A 234 -8.12 -0.71 27.30
CA TYR A 234 -9.36 -1.44 27.05
C TYR A 234 -9.15 -2.93 27.32
N ARG A 235 -10.14 -3.58 27.93
CA ARG A 235 -10.09 -5.00 28.31
C ARG A 235 -11.01 -5.82 27.43
N GLN A 236 -10.62 -7.06 27.15
CA GLN A 236 -11.46 -8.05 26.47
C GLN A 236 -12.74 -8.34 27.26
N ALA A 237 -12.64 -8.41 28.59
CA ALA A 237 -13.77 -8.68 29.49
C ALA A 237 -14.89 -7.65 29.39
N ASP A 238 -14.58 -6.40 29.01
CA ASP A 238 -15.58 -5.35 28.89
C ASP A 238 -16.52 -5.61 27.69
N ASN A 239 -16.05 -6.33 26.67
CA ASN A 239 -16.77 -6.64 25.42
C ASN A 239 -17.43 -5.42 24.73
N MET A 240 -16.90 -4.22 24.97
CA MET A 240 -17.40 -2.98 24.40
C MET A 240 -16.60 -2.57 23.15
N PRO A 241 -17.26 -2.01 22.12
CA PRO A 241 -16.56 -1.40 21.00
C PRO A 241 -15.66 -0.25 21.46
N VAL A 242 -14.45 -0.20 20.92
CA VAL A 242 -13.46 0.84 21.22
C VAL A 242 -13.44 1.85 20.08
N LYS A 243 -13.90 3.08 20.35
CA LYS A 243 -13.83 4.19 19.38
C LYS A 243 -12.55 4.98 19.56
N LEU A 244 -11.72 5.04 18.51
CA LEU A 244 -10.48 5.79 18.43
C LEU A 244 -10.66 6.96 17.47
N ASN A 245 -10.75 8.17 18.03
CA ASN A 245 -10.91 9.38 17.22
C ASN A 245 -9.60 9.69 16.50
N VAL A 246 -9.70 10.05 15.22
CA VAL A 246 -8.58 10.33 14.32
C VAL A 246 -8.66 11.77 13.83
N GLY A 247 -9.70 12.11 13.05
CA GLY A 247 -9.92 13.46 12.54
C GLY A 247 -8.95 13.91 11.43
N SER A 248 -8.44 12.98 10.62
CA SER A 248 -7.45 13.27 9.56
C SER A 248 -8.10 13.40 8.19
N CYS A 249 -7.66 14.37 7.39
CA CYS A 249 -8.04 14.46 5.98
C CYS A 249 -7.10 13.58 5.15
N VAL A 250 -7.67 12.72 4.31
CA VAL A 250 -6.92 11.74 3.52
C VAL A 250 -7.42 11.69 2.08
N GLN A 251 -6.48 11.47 1.16
CA GLN A 251 -6.76 11.34 -0.26
C GLN A 251 -5.79 10.33 -0.90
N GLY A 252 -6.29 9.59 -1.89
CA GLY A 252 -5.50 8.62 -2.65
C GLY A 252 -5.24 7.34 -1.88
N ASP A 253 -4.00 6.87 -1.92
CA ASP A 253 -3.51 5.70 -1.20
C ASP A 253 -3.13 6.06 0.25
N VAL A 254 -3.79 5.40 1.20
CA VAL A 254 -3.72 5.68 2.64
C VAL A 254 -3.24 4.44 3.36
N VAL A 255 -2.27 4.60 4.26
CA VAL A 255 -1.80 3.58 5.19
C VAL A 255 -2.32 3.92 6.59
N LEU A 256 -3.11 3.03 7.17
CA LEU A 256 -3.60 3.12 8.54
C LEU A 256 -2.91 2.06 9.39
N GLU A 257 -2.28 2.51 10.48
CA GLU A 257 -1.66 1.65 11.48
C GLU A 257 -2.38 1.77 12.81
N CYS A 258 -2.72 0.65 13.42
CA CYS A 258 -3.19 0.58 14.79
C CYS A 258 -2.09 -0.03 15.65
N LEU A 259 -1.65 0.68 16.69
CA LEU A 259 -0.55 0.27 17.55
C LEU A 259 -1.00 0.14 19.00
N HIS A 260 -0.40 -0.77 19.74
CA HIS A 260 -0.49 -0.86 21.18
C HIS A 260 0.67 -0.07 21.81
N VAL A 261 0.35 0.80 22.76
CA VAL A 261 1.35 1.48 23.59
C VAL A 261 1.42 0.81 24.98
N ASP A 262 2.62 0.53 25.47
CA ASP A 262 2.82 -0.04 26.80
C ASP A 262 2.42 0.90 27.95
N ASP A 263 2.45 0.39 29.18
CA ASP A 263 2.11 1.14 30.40
C ASP A 263 3.06 2.33 30.62
N GLY A 264 4.33 2.19 30.21
CA GLY A 264 5.35 3.24 30.29
C GLY A 264 5.19 4.33 29.22
N LEU A 265 4.39 4.09 28.19
CA LEU A 265 4.20 4.96 27.01
C LEU A 265 5.47 5.13 26.16
N GLU A 266 6.43 4.21 26.32
CA GLU A 266 7.74 4.25 25.68
C GLU A 266 7.80 3.29 24.50
N ASN A 267 7.22 2.09 24.66
CA ASN A 267 7.25 1.06 23.63
C ASN A 267 5.91 0.98 22.89
N GLU A 268 6.02 0.90 21.57
CA GLU A 268 4.88 0.78 20.68
C GLU A 268 5.01 -0.50 19.88
N ARG A 269 3.91 -1.24 19.81
CA ARG A 269 3.81 -2.48 19.06
C ARG A 269 2.71 -2.38 18.03
N LEU A 270 3.06 -2.52 16.77
CA LEU A 270 2.06 -2.56 15.69
C LEU A 270 1.12 -3.74 15.90
N MET A 271 -0.18 -3.46 15.97
CA MET A 271 -1.22 -4.48 16.10
C MET A 271 -1.64 -4.96 14.72
N PHE A 272 -1.98 -4.01 13.85
CA PHE A 272 -2.30 -4.28 12.46
C PHE A 272 -2.07 -3.03 11.59
N ARG A 273 -1.97 -3.25 10.29
CA ARG A 273 -1.89 -2.21 9.27
C ARG A 273 -2.90 -2.48 8.17
N VAL A 274 -3.39 -1.43 7.52
CA VAL A 274 -4.22 -1.52 6.32
C VAL A 274 -3.78 -0.46 5.34
N MET A 275 -3.51 -0.87 4.09
CA MET A 275 -3.41 0.06 2.97
C MET A 275 -4.68 0.01 2.12
N PHE A 276 -5.27 1.16 1.82
CA PHE A 276 -6.48 1.26 0.99
C PHE A 276 -6.45 2.52 0.14
N ASN A 277 -7.24 2.53 -0.94
CA ASN A 277 -7.38 3.70 -1.80
C ASN A 277 -8.77 4.31 -1.63
N THR A 278 -8.81 5.61 -1.34
CA THR A 278 -10.04 6.40 -1.11
C THR A 278 -11.04 6.33 -2.26
N PHE A 279 -10.59 6.15 -3.51
CA PHE A 279 -11.47 6.05 -4.68
C PHE A 279 -12.48 4.88 -4.57
N PHE A 280 -12.10 3.78 -3.93
CA PHE A 280 -12.94 2.58 -3.81
C PHE A 280 -13.85 2.58 -2.59
N ILE A 281 -13.90 3.66 -1.81
CA ILE A 281 -14.74 3.79 -0.63
C ILE A 281 -16.12 4.32 -1.03
N GLN A 282 -17.13 3.45 -1.02
CA GLN A 282 -18.49 3.79 -1.46
C GLN A 282 -19.47 4.13 -0.32
N SER A 283 -19.31 3.53 0.86
CA SER A 283 -20.33 3.47 1.91
C SER A 283 -20.00 4.29 3.17
N HIS A 284 -19.05 5.24 3.11
CA HIS A 284 -18.55 6.00 4.28
C HIS A 284 -17.95 5.13 5.40
N ILE A 285 -17.92 3.81 5.24
CA ILE A 285 -17.42 2.85 6.22
C ILE A 285 -16.55 1.83 5.49
N LEU A 286 -15.27 1.75 5.87
CA LEU A 286 -14.40 0.67 5.47
C LEU A 286 -14.45 -0.43 6.55
N GLN A 287 -15.08 -1.55 6.22
CA GLN A 287 -15.15 -2.72 7.10
C GLN A 287 -13.90 -3.58 6.91
N LEU A 288 -13.23 -3.90 8.03
CA LEU A 288 -11.95 -4.60 8.05
C LEU A 288 -12.05 -5.77 9.04
N ASN A 289 -12.35 -6.96 8.50
CA ASN A 289 -12.25 -8.20 9.27
C ASN A 289 -10.77 -8.58 9.46
N PHE A 290 -10.51 -9.57 10.31
CA PHE A 290 -9.17 -10.12 10.50
C PHE A 290 -8.47 -10.53 9.18
N GLU A 291 -9.19 -11.15 8.25
CA GLU A 291 -8.68 -11.55 6.92
C GLU A 291 -8.33 -10.36 6.00
N HIS A 292 -8.77 -9.15 6.36
CA HIS A 292 -8.60 -7.92 5.59
C HIS A 292 -7.53 -6.99 6.20
N ILE A 293 -6.81 -7.40 7.25
CA ILE A 293 -5.80 -6.55 7.88
C ILE A 293 -4.43 -7.20 7.84
N ASP A 294 -3.38 -6.42 7.55
CA ASP A 294 -2.01 -6.89 7.64
C ASP A 294 -1.67 -7.04 9.14
N VAL A 295 -1.29 -8.25 9.56
CA VAL A 295 -0.90 -8.57 10.93
C VAL A 295 0.44 -9.28 10.94
N SER A 296 1.09 -9.34 12.10
CA SER A 296 2.31 -10.14 12.27
C SER A 296 2.05 -11.60 11.88
N TRP A 297 3.05 -12.28 11.34
CA TRP A 297 2.96 -13.68 10.93
C TRP A 297 2.58 -14.63 12.07
N ASP A 298 2.78 -14.22 13.32
CA ASP A 298 2.43 -14.93 14.55
C ASP A 298 1.21 -14.34 15.29
N ALA A 299 0.43 -13.45 14.67
CA ALA A 299 -0.56 -12.66 15.41
C ALA A 299 -1.84 -13.41 15.82
N ASP A 300 -2.11 -14.60 15.27
CA ASP A 300 -3.41 -15.29 15.38
C ASP A 300 -3.91 -15.47 16.83
N TYR A 301 -3.01 -15.71 17.79
CA TYR A 301 -3.39 -15.91 19.20
C TYR A 301 -3.73 -14.61 19.95
N ARG A 302 -3.42 -13.44 19.38
CA ARG A 302 -3.65 -12.13 20.02
C ARG A 302 -5.02 -11.57 19.70
N PHE A 303 -5.58 -11.94 18.55
CA PHE A 303 -6.87 -11.45 18.09
C PHE A 303 -8.00 -12.38 18.54
N THR A 304 -9.17 -11.80 18.82
CA THR A 304 -10.36 -12.59 19.12
C THR A 304 -10.99 -13.09 17.82
N LYS A 305 -11.68 -14.23 17.85
CA LYS A 305 -12.35 -14.80 16.65
C LYS A 305 -13.35 -13.83 15.99
N ASN A 306 -13.93 -12.93 16.78
CA ASN A 306 -14.92 -11.95 16.32
C ASN A 306 -14.32 -10.56 16.11
N PHE A 307 -12.99 -10.46 16.00
CA PHE A 307 -12.33 -9.18 15.79
C PHE A 307 -12.80 -8.52 14.49
N LYS A 308 -13.19 -7.26 14.59
CA LYS A 308 -13.53 -6.41 13.44
C LYS A 308 -13.07 -4.98 13.70
N ALA A 309 -12.45 -4.36 12.71
CA ALA A 309 -12.20 -2.93 12.68
C ALA A 309 -13.13 -2.25 11.66
N GLU A 310 -13.63 -1.07 11.99
CA GLU A 310 -14.45 -0.24 11.11
C GLU A 310 -13.85 1.15 11.07
N SER A 311 -13.49 1.62 9.88
CA SER A 311 -13.00 2.98 9.67
C SER A 311 -14.14 3.84 9.12
N LEU A 312 -14.54 4.86 9.89
CA LEU A 312 -15.60 5.80 9.51
C LEU A 312 -15.01 6.99 8.74
N MET A 313 -15.53 7.25 7.55
CA MET A 313 -15.04 8.26 6.63
C MET A 313 -16.17 9.18 6.16
N LEU A 314 -15.98 10.49 6.34
CA LEU A 314 -16.90 11.52 5.86
C LEU A 314 -16.41 12.05 4.52
N ASN A 315 -17.26 12.01 3.48
CA ASN A 315 -16.88 12.50 2.15
C ASN A 315 -16.91 14.04 2.14
N LEU A 316 -15.76 14.65 1.90
CA LEU A 316 -15.63 16.11 1.89
C LEU A 316 -16.35 16.78 0.70
N MET A 317 -16.58 16.03 -0.40
CA MET A 317 -17.29 16.51 -1.59
C MET A 317 -18.82 16.52 -1.43
N ARG A 318 -19.35 15.90 -0.36
CA ARG A 318 -20.79 15.83 -0.07
C ARG A 318 -21.22 16.72 1.09
N LEU A 319 -20.31 17.52 1.67
CA LEU A 319 -20.68 18.52 2.66
C LEU A 319 -21.50 19.63 1.99
N PRO A 320 -22.64 20.07 2.57
CA PRO A 320 -23.36 21.22 2.04
C PRO A 320 -22.41 22.41 2.02
N LYS A 321 -22.23 23.03 0.84
CA LYS A 321 -21.51 24.29 0.71
C LYS A 321 -22.23 25.30 1.62
N LEU A 322 -21.62 25.65 2.74
CA LEU A 322 -22.05 26.78 3.55
C LEU A 322 -21.88 28.02 2.66
N HIS A 323 -22.97 28.46 2.03
CA HIS A 323 -23.01 29.75 1.37
C HIS A 323 -22.77 30.81 2.46
N PRO A 324 -21.83 31.76 2.26
CA PRO A 324 -21.74 32.91 3.14
C PRO A 324 -23.08 33.64 3.06
N VAL A 325 -23.83 33.63 4.15
CA VAL A 325 -24.98 34.52 4.29
C VAL A 325 -24.41 35.93 4.38
N MET A 326 -24.42 36.67 3.26
CA MET A 326 -24.25 38.11 3.33
C MET A 326 -25.44 38.65 4.12
N MET A 327 -25.21 39.05 5.38
CA MET A 327 -26.14 39.90 6.08
C MET A 327 -26.15 41.26 5.38
N THR A 328 -27.15 41.49 4.53
CA THR A 328 -27.49 42.83 4.07
C THR A 328 -28.10 43.58 5.24
N THR A 329 -27.29 44.36 5.94
CA THR A 329 -27.77 45.35 6.90
C THR A 329 -28.51 46.45 6.12
N THR A 330 -29.83 46.35 6.01
CA THR A 330 -30.66 47.49 5.61
C THR A 330 -30.65 48.51 6.73
N MET A 331 -29.82 49.55 6.57
CA MET A 331 -29.87 50.77 7.37
C MET A 331 -31.16 51.53 7.00
N THR A 332 -32.21 51.39 7.80
CA THR A 332 -33.36 52.29 7.75
C THR A 332 -32.98 53.63 8.38
N THR A 333 -32.78 54.63 7.53
CA THR A 333 -32.62 56.03 7.94
C THR A 333 -34.00 56.62 8.20
N THR A 334 -34.40 56.77 9.46
CA THR A 334 -35.58 57.54 9.84
C THR A 334 -35.20 59.02 9.85
N VAL A 335 -35.62 59.76 8.82
CA VAL A 335 -35.55 61.22 8.77
C VAL A 335 -36.74 61.77 9.56
N GLY A 336 -36.48 62.35 10.73
CA GLY A 336 -37.46 63.13 11.47
C GLY A 336 -37.67 64.49 10.81
N MET A 337 -38.89 64.79 10.39
CA MET A 337 -39.32 66.14 10.01
C MET A 337 -40.24 66.71 11.09
N ARG A 338 -39.73 67.76 11.74
CA ARG A 338 -40.37 68.83 12.54
C ARG A 338 -41.18 68.47 13.77
#